data_AF-A0A2B4SYD4-F1
#
_entry.id   AF-A0A2B4SYD4-F1
#
_cell.length_a   1.000
_cell.length_b   1.000
_cell.length_c   1.000
_cell.angle_alpha   90.00
_cell.angle_beta   90.00
_cell.angle_gamma   90.00
#
_symmetry.space_group_name_H-M   'P 1'
#
loop_
_entity.id
_entity.type
_entity.pdbx_description
1 polymer ?
#
loop_
_entity_poly.entity_id
_entity_poly.type
_entity_poly.pdbx_seq_one_letter_code
_entity_poly.pdbx_strand_id
1 'polypeptide(L)'
;MPTMHVQTNKQIVLEIMASQMSISTINALDFKEFIRRFGNVVEGTSLCAAALFSKRPFASFDQFVTVMWQLFDDLPDHCKEGILRNHRDLASRWEALSAESKREQTQAGISIKSLSTKESQEMEYLNEMYKKKFEFPFVICSRLNNKEGISKQIRTRLNNDKDVELKHGIEEVKKIVLLRMKDLVAYGNSKL
;
A
#
# COMPACT_ATOMS: atom_id res chain seq x y z
N MET A 1 -22.59 30.18 -11.91
CA MET A 1 -21.21 29.80 -11.56
C MET A 1 -21.25 29.21 -10.16
N PRO A 2 -21.20 27.88 -9.95
CA PRO A 2 -21.16 27.35 -8.61
C PRO A 2 -19.74 27.48 -8.06
N THR A 3 -19.63 28.14 -6.92
CA THR A 3 -18.45 28.25 -6.08
C THR A 3 -17.97 26.84 -5.72
N MET A 4 -16.78 26.45 -6.19
CA MET A 4 -16.09 25.28 -5.67
C MET A 4 -15.70 25.57 -4.22
N HIS A 5 -16.46 25.04 -3.27
CA HIS A 5 -16.06 25.04 -1.86
C HIS A 5 -14.79 24.21 -1.73
N VAL A 6 -13.66 24.89 -1.51
CA VAL A 6 -12.42 24.24 -1.08
C VAL A 6 -12.62 23.80 0.37
N GLN A 7 -12.96 22.53 0.58
CA GLN A 7 -12.99 21.94 1.91
C GLN A 7 -11.59 22.02 2.54
N THR A 8 -11.53 22.40 3.82
CA THR A 8 -10.28 22.50 4.56
C THR A 8 -9.75 21.10 4.93
N ASN A 9 -8.43 20.95 5.08
CA ASN A 9 -7.80 19.67 5.50
C ASN A 9 -8.41 19.10 6.78
N LYS A 10 -8.87 19.96 7.72
CA LYS A 10 -9.54 19.53 8.95
C LYS A 10 -10.93 18.91 8.68
N GLN A 11 -11.69 19.49 7.76
CA GLN A 11 -13.00 18.96 7.35
C GLN A 11 -12.84 17.63 6.60
N ILE A 12 -11.82 17.51 5.74
CA ILE A 12 -11.47 16.27 5.03
C ILE A 12 -11.09 15.17 6.02
N VAL A 13 -10.25 15.47 7.01
CA VAL A 13 -9.88 14.50 8.06
C VAL A 13 -11.10 14.07 8.89
N LEU A 14 -12.01 14.99 9.22
CA LEU A 14 -13.25 14.66 9.93
C LEU A 14 -14.20 13.78 9.11
N GLU A 15 -14.32 14.03 7.80
CA GLU A 15 -15.12 13.19 6.89
C GLU A 15 -14.51 11.81 6.66
N ILE A 16 -13.17 11.72 6.58
CA ILE A 16 -12.45 10.44 6.54
C ILE A 16 -12.71 9.65 7.84
N MET A 17 -12.57 10.29 9.00
CA MET A 17 -12.86 9.68 10.31
C MET A 17 -14.33 9.22 10.42
N ALA A 18 -15.27 9.97 9.85
CA ALA A 18 -16.69 9.59 9.82
C ALA A 18 -16.99 8.40 8.88
N SER A 19 -16.08 8.09 7.96
CA SER A 19 -16.21 6.96 7.01
C SER A 19 -15.54 5.66 7.50
N GLN A 20 -14.76 5.72 8.58
CA GLN A 20 -14.00 4.59 9.12
C GLN A 20 -14.90 3.64 9.92
N MET A 21 -14.69 2.32 9.75
CA MET A 21 -15.41 1.29 10.47
C MET A 21 -14.79 1.02 11.85
N SER A 22 -15.61 0.76 12.86
CA SER A 22 -15.13 0.20 14.13
C SER A 22 -14.77 -1.28 13.97
N ILE A 23 -13.96 -1.80 14.90
CA ILE A 23 -13.64 -3.24 14.96
C ILE A 23 -14.89 -4.10 15.18
N SER A 24 -15.85 -3.63 15.96
CA SER A 24 -17.13 -4.32 16.13
C SER A 24 -17.88 -4.47 14.81
N THR A 25 -17.93 -3.41 13.99
CA THR A 25 -18.52 -3.45 12.65
C THR A 25 -17.79 -4.44 11.74
N ILE A 26 -16.46 -4.45 11.75
CA ILE A 26 -15.63 -5.38 10.95
C ILE A 26 -15.90 -6.84 11.34
N ASN A 27 -16.03 -7.12 12.63
CA ASN A 27 -16.35 -8.46 13.14
C ASN A 27 -17.76 -8.93 12.74
N ALA A 28 -18.68 -8.01 12.43
CA ALA A 28 -20.04 -8.32 12.01
C ALA A 28 -20.21 -8.41 10.48
N LEU A 29 -19.22 -8.00 9.68
CA LEU A 29 -19.30 -8.07 8.21
C LEU A 29 -19.48 -9.53 7.74
N ASP A 30 -20.31 -9.71 6.71
CA ASP A 30 -20.31 -10.93 5.93
C ASP A 30 -19.06 -11.02 5.04
N PHE A 31 -18.81 -12.21 4.48
CA PHE A 31 -17.63 -12.46 3.65
C PHE A 31 -17.56 -11.54 2.42
N LYS A 32 -18.68 -11.37 1.72
CA LYS A 32 -18.73 -10.59 0.47
C LYS A 32 -18.38 -9.13 0.74
N GLU A 33 -18.96 -8.56 1.80
CA GLU A 33 -18.74 -7.17 2.16
C GLU A 33 -17.34 -6.94 2.73
N PHE A 34 -16.80 -7.91 3.47
CA PHE A 34 -15.41 -7.87 3.94
C PHE A 34 -14.44 -7.87 2.76
N ILE A 35 -14.59 -8.77 1.79
CA ILE A 35 -13.74 -8.78 0.59
C ILE A 35 -13.91 -7.50 -0.21
N ARG A 36 -15.13 -6.96 -0.31
CA ARG A 36 -15.35 -5.68 -1.00
C ARG A 36 -14.59 -4.51 -0.36
N ARG A 37 -14.46 -4.47 0.97
CA ARG A 37 -13.70 -3.43 1.69
C ARG A 37 -12.21 -3.67 1.68
N PHE A 38 -11.81 -4.89 2.04
CA PHE A 38 -10.42 -5.18 2.37
C PHE A 38 -9.67 -5.88 1.23
N GLY A 39 -10.34 -6.28 0.15
CA GLY A 39 -9.77 -7.09 -0.93
C GLY A 39 -8.61 -6.45 -1.69
N ASN A 40 -8.43 -5.12 -1.59
CA ASN A 40 -7.29 -4.41 -2.18
C ASN A 40 -6.40 -3.72 -1.13
N VAL A 41 -6.50 -4.08 0.17
CA VAL A 41 -5.51 -3.55 1.16
C VAL A 41 -4.12 -4.10 0.89
N VAL A 42 -4.03 -5.29 0.30
CA VAL A 42 -2.84 -5.81 -0.37
C VAL A 42 -3.11 -5.66 -1.86
N GLU A 43 -2.27 -4.91 -2.57
CA GLU A 43 -2.49 -4.60 -4.00
C GLU A 43 -2.73 -5.89 -4.80
N GLY A 44 -3.86 -5.93 -5.51
CA GLY A 44 -4.22 -7.04 -6.40
C GLY A 44 -4.37 -8.41 -5.73
N THR A 45 -4.42 -8.48 -4.39
CA THR A 45 -4.30 -9.75 -3.64
C THR A 45 -5.43 -9.95 -2.63
N SER A 46 -6.65 -10.18 -3.13
CA SER A 46 -7.85 -10.37 -2.28
C SER A 46 -7.80 -11.62 -1.39
N LEU A 47 -6.96 -12.61 -1.72
CA LEU A 47 -6.78 -13.81 -0.89
C LEU A 47 -6.27 -13.47 0.53
N CYS A 48 -5.44 -12.42 0.68
CA CYS A 48 -4.99 -11.97 2.00
C CYS A 48 -6.18 -11.48 2.84
N ALA A 49 -7.15 -10.79 2.24
CA ALA A 49 -8.38 -10.39 2.92
C ALA A 49 -9.25 -11.60 3.29
N ALA A 50 -9.35 -12.61 2.43
CA ALA A 50 -10.07 -13.84 2.73
C ALA A 50 -9.44 -14.63 3.89
N ALA A 51 -8.12 -14.72 3.91
CA ALA A 51 -7.38 -15.33 5.01
C ALA A 51 -7.60 -14.55 6.32
N LEU A 52 -7.52 -13.21 6.28
CA LEU A 52 -7.76 -12.36 7.44
C LEU A 52 -9.20 -12.48 7.95
N PHE A 53 -10.21 -12.54 7.08
CA PHE A 53 -11.62 -12.73 7.45
C PHE A 53 -11.83 -13.96 8.35
N SER A 54 -11.09 -15.03 8.07
CA SER A 54 -11.17 -16.31 8.80
C SER A 54 -10.51 -16.26 10.19
N LYS A 55 -9.79 -15.18 10.52
CA LYS A 55 -9.13 -14.97 11.82
C LYS A 55 -9.94 -14.15 12.80
N ARG A 56 -11.16 -13.73 12.42
CA ARG A 56 -12.09 -13.01 13.29
C ARG A 56 -12.56 -13.88 14.47
N PRO A 57 -12.99 -13.28 15.58
CA PRO A 57 -13.10 -11.84 15.82
C PRO A 57 -11.76 -11.19 16.21
N PHE A 58 -11.63 -9.89 15.96
CA PHE A 58 -10.54 -9.05 16.44
C PHE A 58 -10.98 -8.21 17.64
N ALA A 59 -10.10 -8.03 18.62
CA ALA A 59 -10.33 -7.21 19.80
C ALA A 59 -10.01 -5.73 19.58
N SER A 60 -9.09 -5.41 18.67
CA SER A 60 -8.62 -4.05 18.42
C SER A 60 -8.07 -3.88 17.00
N PHE A 61 -7.83 -2.63 16.61
CA PHE A 61 -7.14 -2.29 15.36
C PHE A 61 -5.72 -2.89 15.34
N ASP A 62 -4.98 -2.76 16.44
CA ASP A 62 -3.62 -3.30 16.56
C ASP A 62 -3.61 -4.83 16.35
N GLN A 63 -4.60 -5.56 16.91
CA GLN A 63 -4.71 -7.00 16.66
C GLN A 63 -5.08 -7.29 15.20
N PHE A 64 -5.99 -6.52 14.61
CA PHE A 64 -6.39 -6.67 13.21
C PHE A 64 -5.19 -6.54 12.26
N VAL A 65 -4.35 -5.51 12.46
CA VAL A 65 -3.12 -5.30 11.68
C VAL A 65 -2.08 -6.38 11.98
N THR A 66 -1.85 -6.70 13.26
CA THR A 66 -0.83 -7.69 13.66
C THR A 66 -1.13 -9.06 13.04
N VAL A 67 -2.39 -9.48 13.00
CA VAL A 67 -2.78 -10.72 12.32
C VAL A 67 -2.49 -10.66 10.82
N MET A 68 -2.72 -9.51 10.17
CA MET A 68 -2.35 -9.34 8.75
C MET A 68 -0.83 -9.43 8.53
N TRP A 69 -0.03 -8.85 9.42
CA TRP A 69 1.43 -8.95 9.32
C TRP A 69 1.94 -10.37 9.53
N GLN A 70 1.36 -11.11 10.50
CA GLN A 70 1.66 -12.52 10.71
C GLN A 70 1.35 -13.36 9.47
N LEU A 71 0.24 -13.07 8.78
CA LEU A 71 -0.05 -13.73 7.50
C LEU A 71 1.09 -13.53 6.49
N PHE A 72 1.72 -12.35 6.41
CA PHE A 72 2.87 -12.16 5.53
C PHE A 72 4.12 -12.89 6.02
N ASP A 73 4.38 -12.90 7.32
CA ASP A 73 5.56 -13.56 7.89
C ASP A 73 5.55 -15.06 7.63
N ASP A 74 4.38 -15.68 7.77
CA ASP A 74 4.15 -17.12 7.58
C ASP A 74 4.15 -17.56 6.10
N LEU A 75 4.09 -16.62 5.13
CA LEU A 75 4.10 -16.98 3.71
C LEU A 75 5.47 -17.54 3.27
N PRO A 76 5.46 -18.59 2.43
CA PRO A 76 6.66 -18.99 1.68
C PRO A 76 7.17 -17.85 0.79
N ASP A 77 8.47 -17.85 0.52
CA ASP A 77 9.12 -16.78 -0.25
C ASP A 77 8.52 -16.59 -1.65
N HIS A 78 8.15 -17.66 -2.35
CA HIS A 78 7.50 -17.54 -3.67
C HIS A 78 6.14 -16.82 -3.60
N CYS A 79 5.39 -16.96 -2.50
CA CYS A 79 4.15 -16.21 -2.28
C CYS A 79 4.44 -14.74 -1.98
N LYS A 80 5.48 -14.45 -1.18
CA LYS A 80 5.96 -13.09 -0.91
C LYS A 80 6.37 -12.38 -2.20
N GLU A 81 7.13 -13.05 -3.07
CA GLU A 81 7.46 -12.53 -4.39
C GLU A 81 6.20 -12.29 -5.24
N GLY A 82 5.21 -13.19 -5.18
CA GLY A 82 3.92 -13.03 -5.85
C GLY A 82 3.17 -11.75 -5.43
N ILE A 83 3.17 -11.44 -4.13
CA ILE A 83 2.60 -10.17 -3.60
C ILE A 83 3.33 -8.97 -4.19
N LEU A 84 4.67 -8.99 -4.23
CA LEU A 84 5.45 -7.90 -4.83
C LEU A 84 5.14 -7.75 -6.33
N ARG A 85 5.01 -8.86 -7.07
CA ARG A 85 4.67 -8.85 -8.51
C ARG A 85 3.28 -8.30 -8.83
N ASN A 86 2.36 -8.29 -7.87
CA ASN A 86 1.04 -7.67 -8.06
C ASN A 86 1.11 -6.13 -8.04
N HIS A 87 2.19 -5.54 -7.51
CA HIS A 87 2.38 -4.10 -7.54
C HIS A 87 2.79 -3.63 -8.93
N ARG A 88 2.30 -2.45 -9.31
CA ARG A 88 2.75 -1.77 -10.53
C ARG A 88 3.96 -0.90 -10.23
N ASP A 89 4.82 -0.74 -11.23
CA ASP A 89 5.99 0.13 -11.12
C ASP A 89 5.57 1.58 -10.80
N LEU A 90 6.39 2.25 -10.00
CA LEU A 90 6.23 3.69 -9.74
C LEU A 90 6.42 4.48 -11.03
N ALA A 91 5.63 5.53 -11.22
CA ALA A 91 5.61 6.34 -12.44
C ALA A 91 5.29 5.56 -13.73
N SER A 92 4.66 4.39 -13.62
CA SER A 92 4.13 3.65 -14.78
C SER A 92 2.81 4.25 -15.30
N ARG A 93 2.22 3.62 -16.33
CA ARG A 93 0.97 4.09 -16.97
C ARG A 93 -0.13 4.31 -15.94
N TRP A 94 -0.51 5.56 -15.76
CA TRP A 94 -1.43 6.01 -14.71
C TRP A 94 -2.78 5.29 -14.77
N GLU A 95 -3.29 5.01 -15.97
CA GLU A 95 -4.60 4.40 -16.20
C GLU A 95 -4.68 3.00 -15.60
N ALA A 96 -3.57 2.26 -15.58
CA ALA A 96 -3.48 0.88 -15.12
C ALA A 96 -3.34 0.74 -13.59
N LEU A 97 -3.19 1.83 -12.85
CA LEU A 97 -3.09 1.83 -11.39
C LEU A 97 -4.47 1.68 -10.74
N SER A 98 -4.52 0.94 -9.62
CA SER A 98 -5.68 0.91 -8.72
C SER A 98 -5.98 2.31 -8.16
N ALA A 99 -7.19 2.49 -7.61
CA ALA A 99 -7.57 3.76 -7.00
C ALA A 99 -6.65 4.10 -5.81
N GLU A 100 -6.28 3.10 -5.01
CA GLU A 100 -5.33 3.20 -3.91
C GLU A 100 -3.94 3.64 -4.41
N SER A 101 -3.37 2.91 -5.39
CA SER A 101 -2.06 3.20 -5.96
C SER A 101 -1.98 4.60 -6.59
N LYS A 102 -3.06 5.08 -7.24
CA LYS A 102 -3.14 6.46 -7.75
C LYS A 102 -3.06 7.49 -6.62
N ARG A 103 -3.81 7.31 -5.53
CA ARG A 103 -3.80 8.22 -4.38
C ARG A 103 -2.42 8.25 -3.72
N GLU A 104 -1.84 7.07 -3.53
CA GLU A 104 -0.53 6.87 -2.90
C GLU A 104 0.61 7.51 -3.69
N GLN A 105 0.65 7.34 -5.02
CA GLN A 105 1.67 7.96 -5.87
C GLN A 105 1.46 9.48 -5.98
N THR A 106 0.21 9.95 -6.08
CA THR A 106 -0.08 11.40 -6.09
C THR A 106 0.45 12.08 -4.83
N GLN A 107 0.23 11.48 -3.64
CA GLN A 107 0.70 12.04 -2.37
C GLN A 107 2.23 12.12 -2.27
N ALA A 108 2.93 11.20 -2.91
CA ALA A 108 4.40 11.17 -2.97
C ALA A 108 4.98 12.15 -4.01
N GLY A 109 4.13 12.89 -4.73
CA GLY A 109 4.55 13.74 -5.84
C GLY A 109 4.95 12.96 -7.10
N ILE A 110 4.55 11.68 -7.20
CA ILE A 110 4.76 10.83 -8.37
C ILE A 110 3.47 10.81 -9.17
N SER A 111 3.33 11.74 -10.10
CA SER A 111 2.25 11.75 -11.08
C SER A 111 2.84 12.10 -12.44
N ILE A 112 2.14 11.72 -13.51
CA ILE A 112 2.56 12.06 -14.87
C ILE A 112 2.71 13.58 -15.09
N LYS A 113 2.07 14.40 -14.25
CA LYS A 113 2.14 15.87 -14.30
C LYS A 113 3.30 16.46 -13.48
N SER A 114 3.85 15.70 -12.53
CA SER A 114 4.84 16.21 -11.56
C SER A 114 6.27 15.74 -11.81
N LEU A 115 6.46 14.81 -12.75
CA LEU A 115 7.79 14.37 -13.21
C LEU A 115 8.15 15.04 -14.53
N SER A 116 9.36 15.57 -14.61
CA SER A 116 9.98 15.95 -15.88
C SER A 116 10.28 14.71 -16.73
N THR A 117 10.46 14.90 -18.03
CA THR A 117 10.85 13.80 -18.95
C THR A 117 12.09 13.06 -18.48
N LYS A 118 13.08 13.78 -17.94
CA LYS A 118 14.32 13.20 -17.43
C LYS A 118 14.09 12.34 -16.18
N GLU A 119 13.28 12.83 -15.24
CA GLU A 119 12.94 12.07 -14.03
C GLU A 119 12.14 10.80 -14.36
N SER A 120 11.21 10.88 -15.31
CA SER A 120 10.45 9.72 -15.78
C SER A 120 11.36 8.66 -16.42
N GLN A 121 12.28 9.07 -17.30
CA GLN A 121 13.26 8.17 -17.92
C GLN A 121 14.20 7.53 -16.89
N GLU A 122 14.64 8.31 -15.89
CA GLU A 122 15.46 7.79 -14.80
C GLU A 122 14.70 6.75 -13.97
N MET A 123 13.44 7.02 -13.62
CA MET A 123 12.60 6.09 -12.87
C MET A 123 12.34 4.80 -13.66
N GLU A 124 12.05 4.90 -14.96
CA GLU A 124 11.87 3.76 -15.86
C GLU A 124 13.13 2.89 -15.89
N TYR A 125 14.30 3.49 -16.13
CA TYR A 125 15.58 2.79 -16.11
C TYR A 125 15.86 2.09 -14.77
N LEU A 126 15.61 2.77 -13.64
CA LEU A 126 15.82 2.19 -12.31
C LEU A 126 14.86 1.02 -12.04
N ASN A 127 13.59 1.14 -12.44
CA ASN A 127 12.61 0.05 -12.34
C ASN A 127 13.00 -1.17 -13.18
N GLU A 128 13.49 -0.96 -14.41
CA GLU A 128 13.98 -2.04 -15.27
C GLU A 128 15.16 -2.77 -14.66
N MET A 129 16.17 -2.03 -14.20
CA MET A 129 17.34 -2.59 -13.53
C MET A 129 16.96 -3.40 -12.28
N TYR A 130 16.02 -2.88 -11.50
CA TYR A 130 15.54 -3.53 -10.29
C TYR A 130 14.82 -4.85 -10.61
N LYS A 131 13.85 -4.82 -11.53
CA LYS A 131 13.12 -6.04 -11.96
C LYS A 131 14.05 -7.08 -12.57
N LYS A 132 15.03 -6.65 -13.37
CA LYS A 132 16.02 -7.56 -13.95
C LYS A 132 16.85 -8.28 -12.88
N LYS A 133 17.17 -7.60 -11.77
CA LYS A 133 17.96 -8.19 -10.68
C LYS A 133 17.13 -9.10 -9.77
N PHE A 134 15.96 -8.64 -9.35
CA PHE A 134 15.20 -9.28 -8.27
C PHE A 134 13.97 -10.07 -8.76
N GLU A 135 13.58 -9.92 -10.02
CA GLU A 135 12.43 -10.62 -10.62
C GLU A 135 11.07 -10.26 -10.00
N PHE A 136 11.01 -9.13 -9.30
CA PHE A 136 9.80 -8.47 -8.82
C PHE A 136 9.96 -6.93 -8.87
N PRO A 137 8.85 -6.17 -8.92
CA PRO A 137 8.86 -4.70 -8.92
C PRO A 137 9.51 -4.08 -7.68
N PHE A 138 10.02 -2.86 -7.82
CA PHE A 138 10.42 -2.06 -6.67
C PHE A 138 9.17 -1.60 -5.91
N VAL A 139 9.03 -2.05 -4.67
CA VAL A 139 7.93 -1.66 -3.78
C VAL A 139 8.47 -0.81 -2.64
N ILE A 140 7.86 0.34 -2.44
CA ILE A 140 8.10 1.26 -1.33
C ILE A 140 6.78 1.92 -0.92
N CYS A 141 6.61 2.19 0.36
CA CYS A 141 5.45 2.91 0.87
C CYS A 141 5.55 4.39 0.46
N SER A 142 5.00 4.73 -0.70
CA SER A 142 5.12 6.06 -1.30
C SER A 142 4.57 7.16 -0.41
N ARG A 143 3.51 6.91 0.37
CA ARG A 143 2.95 7.86 1.36
C ARG A 143 3.93 8.30 2.45
N LEU A 144 5.02 7.56 2.65
CA LEU A 144 6.06 7.85 3.63
C LEU A 144 7.36 8.35 2.97
N ASN A 145 7.33 8.64 1.67
CA ASN A 145 8.49 9.05 0.89
C ASN A 145 8.14 10.16 -0.09
N ASN A 146 9.15 10.89 -0.55
CA ASN A 146 9.04 11.80 -1.69
C ASN A 146 9.81 11.24 -2.89
N LYS A 147 9.66 11.87 -4.06
CA LYS A 147 10.30 11.41 -5.30
C LYS A 147 11.83 11.24 -5.17
N GLU A 148 12.52 12.17 -4.50
CA GLU A 148 13.98 12.12 -4.32
C GLU A 148 14.37 10.94 -3.41
N GLY A 149 13.62 10.74 -2.32
CA GLY A 149 13.80 9.62 -1.41
C GLY A 149 13.59 8.29 -2.12
N ILE A 150 12.59 8.18 -2.99
CA ILE A 150 12.30 6.98 -3.78
C ILE A 150 13.45 6.64 -4.72
N SER A 151 13.94 7.61 -5.50
CA SER A 151 15.09 7.41 -6.39
C SER A 151 16.37 7.04 -5.62
N LYS A 152 16.57 7.59 -4.42
CA LYS A 152 17.68 7.20 -3.54
C LYS A 152 17.51 5.76 -3.03
N GLN A 153 16.29 5.38 -2.64
CA GLN A 153 16.01 4.06 -2.07
C GLN A 153 16.16 2.95 -3.11
N ILE A 154 15.70 3.14 -4.35
CA ILE A 154 15.89 2.13 -5.40
C ILE A 154 17.38 1.92 -5.70
N ARG A 155 18.18 3.01 -5.78
CA ARG A 155 19.64 2.93 -5.97
C ARG A 155 20.35 2.22 -4.82
N THR A 156 19.92 2.49 -3.59
CA THR A 156 20.50 1.86 -2.39
C THR A 156 20.17 0.38 -2.37
N ARG A 157 18.90 0.03 -2.56
CA ARG A 157 18.38 -1.35 -2.50
C ARG A 157 18.83 -2.22 -3.67
N LEU A 158 19.20 -1.64 -4.80
CA LEU A 158 19.88 -2.35 -5.90
C LEU A 158 21.20 -3.03 -5.47
N ASN A 159 21.80 -2.63 -4.34
CA ASN A 159 23.01 -3.27 -3.80
C ASN A 159 22.71 -4.47 -2.89
N ASN A 160 21.44 -4.72 -2.53
CA ASN A 160 21.06 -5.84 -1.67
C ASN A 160 21.14 -7.18 -2.41
N ASP A 161 21.31 -8.25 -1.64
CA ASP A 161 21.05 -9.62 -2.08
C ASP A 161 19.54 -9.88 -2.18
N LYS A 162 19.15 -10.85 -3.02
CA LYS A 162 17.74 -11.12 -3.33
C LYS A 162 16.91 -11.43 -2.08
N ASP A 163 17.43 -12.24 -1.15
CA ASP A 163 16.71 -12.63 0.07
C ASP A 163 16.52 -11.45 1.04
N VAL A 164 17.52 -10.57 1.13
CA VAL A 164 17.45 -9.33 1.91
C VAL A 164 16.41 -8.39 1.28
N GLU A 165 16.41 -8.31 -0.05
CA GLU A 165 15.51 -7.44 -0.77
C GLU A 165 14.06 -7.91 -0.73
N LEU A 166 13.82 -9.22 -0.77
CA LEU A 166 12.49 -9.79 -0.59
C LEU A 166 11.90 -9.38 0.77
N LYS A 167 12.69 -9.50 1.84
CA LYS A 167 12.30 -9.07 3.19
C LYS A 167 12.00 -7.57 3.22
N HIS A 168 12.88 -6.72 2.66
CA HIS A 168 12.64 -5.28 2.59
C HIS A 168 11.36 -4.94 1.82
N GLY A 169 11.11 -5.59 0.67
CA GLY A 169 9.89 -5.39 -0.11
C GLY A 169 8.64 -5.70 0.70
N ILE A 170 8.63 -6.80 1.46
CA ILE A 170 7.48 -7.17 2.31
C ILE A 170 7.29 -6.20 3.48
N GLU A 171 8.36 -5.68 4.08
CA GLU A 171 8.23 -4.64 5.11
C GLU A 171 7.64 -3.34 4.55
N GLU A 172 7.93 -2.98 3.30
CA GLU A 172 7.26 -1.86 2.62
C GLU A 172 5.78 -2.16 2.33
N VAL A 173 5.43 -3.40 1.95
CA VAL A 173 4.04 -3.82 1.81
C VAL A 173 3.29 -3.72 3.14
N LYS A 174 3.90 -4.14 4.26
CA LYS A 174 3.30 -4.01 5.60
C LYS A 174 2.94 -2.56 5.94
N LYS A 175 3.80 -1.59 5.57
CA LYS A 175 3.56 -0.16 5.74
C LYS A 175 2.40 0.34 4.85
N ILE A 176 2.38 -0.05 3.58
CA ILE A 176 1.28 0.27 2.65
C ILE A 176 -0.04 -0.24 3.21
N VAL A 177 -0.08 -1.51 3.62
CA VAL A 177 -1.27 -2.18 4.17
C VAL A 177 -1.74 -1.48 5.44
N LEU A 178 -0.84 -1.13 6.37
CA LEU A 178 -1.17 -0.38 7.58
C LEU A 178 -1.87 0.93 7.24
N LEU A 179 -1.31 1.70 6.30
CA LEU A 179 -1.87 2.99 5.91
C LEU A 179 -3.23 2.82 5.20
N ARG A 180 -3.39 1.82 4.32
CA ARG A 180 -4.68 1.49 3.70
C ARG A 180 -5.72 1.05 4.74
N MET A 181 -5.32 0.27 5.75
CA MET A 181 -6.20 -0.10 6.86
C MET A 181 -6.59 1.10 7.72
N LYS A 182 -5.65 2.03 8.00
CA LYS A 182 -5.95 3.29 8.69
C LYS A 182 -6.93 4.17 7.90
N ASP A 183 -6.97 4.09 6.57
CA ASP A 183 -7.97 4.82 5.79
C ASP A 183 -9.39 4.22 5.95
N LEU A 184 -9.51 2.94 6.31
CA LEU A 184 -10.79 2.20 6.36
C LEU A 184 -11.33 1.93 7.77
N VAL A 185 -10.46 1.92 8.78
CA VAL A 185 -10.77 1.42 10.13
C VAL A 185 -10.42 2.46 11.17
N ALA A 186 -11.32 2.67 12.12
CA ALA A 186 -11.10 3.56 13.24
C ALA A 186 -10.03 2.94 14.16
N TYR A 187 -8.94 3.66 14.37
CA TYR A 187 -7.76 3.14 15.08
C TYR A 187 -7.58 3.70 16.50
N GLY A 188 -8.36 4.72 16.92
CA GLY A 188 -8.39 5.21 18.30
C GLY A 188 -6.99 5.44 18.91
N ASN A 189 -6.72 4.83 20.06
CA ASN A 189 -5.43 4.87 20.77
C ASN A 189 -4.41 3.83 20.28
N SER A 190 -4.48 3.40 19.01
CA SER A 190 -3.53 2.49 18.36
C SER A 190 -2.10 2.89 18.64
N LYS A 191 -1.24 1.90 18.89
CA LYS A 191 0.22 2.12 19.05
C LYS A 191 0.99 1.95 17.73
N LEU A 192 0.31 1.51 16.67
CA LEU A 192 0.82 1.38 15.30
C LEU A 192 0.58 2.65 14.49
#